data_AF-Q7U9D2-F1
#
_entry.id   AF-Q7U9D2-F1
#
_cell.length_a   1.000
_cell.length_b   1.000
_cell.length_c   1.000
_cell.angle_alpha   90.00
_cell.angle_beta   90.00
_cell.angle_gamma   90.00
#
_symmetry.space_group_name_H-M   'P 1'
#
loop_
_entity.id
_entity.type
_entity.pdbx_description
1 polymer ?
#
loop_
_entity_poly.entity_id
_entity_poly.type
_entity_poly.pdbx_seq_one_letter_code
_entity_poly.pdbx_strand_id
1 'polypeptide(L)'
;MAAVPAAQAQGSLFTAVPVDTSKFILVSAPIGNGERSQLNIYEQRSEKRPCFAVSGSSPATVDPLLSTFDFTGICNRYIDGNGYSLRIGGDDLGTRYRLTVVNTGSDMELLAAPTRDRSQPTFLIASTGGAGSDFLKFNLEPGWTLMRRAYGKKTLGHIYVFRDSAPAQ
;
A
#
# COMPACT_ATOMS: atom_id res chain seq x y z
N MET A 1 17.71 -32.66 -19.95
CA MET A 1 17.27 -31.49 -19.16
C MET A 1 15.97 -30.99 -19.76
N ALA A 2 14.85 -31.19 -19.08
CA ALA A 2 13.56 -30.69 -19.54
C ALA A 2 13.44 -29.20 -19.16
N ALA A 3 13.19 -28.35 -20.14
CA ALA A 3 12.89 -26.95 -19.88
C ALA A 3 11.59 -26.85 -19.08
N VAL A 4 11.67 -26.25 -17.90
CA VAL A 4 10.48 -25.90 -17.12
C VAL A 4 9.71 -24.86 -17.94
N PRO A 5 8.40 -25.03 -18.18
CA PRO A 5 7.63 -24.01 -18.86
C PRO A 5 7.70 -22.75 -17.98
N ALA A 6 8.16 -21.63 -18.54
CA ALA A 6 7.94 -20.35 -17.91
C ALA A 6 6.43 -20.21 -17.71
N ALA A 7 5.97 -20.16 -16.46
CA ALA A 7 4.59 -19.88 -16.16
C ALA A 7 4.23 -18.57 -16.88
N GLN A 8 3.42 -18.67 -17.93
CA GLN A 8 2.88 -17.50 -18.60
C GLN A 8 2.06 -16.78 -17.54
N ALA A 9 2.55 -15.63 -17.06
CA ALA A 9 1.78 -14.73 -16.22
C ALA A 9 0.43 -14.57 -16.90
N GLN A 10 -0.64 -15.06 -16.27
CA GLN A 10 -1.98 -14.83 -16.76
C GLN A 10 -2.17 -13.34 -16.68
N GLY A 11 -1.97 -12.64 -17.79
CA GLY A 11 -2.07 -11.19 -17.87
C GLY A 11 -3.39 -10.80 -17.22
N SER A 12 -3.30 -10.16 -16.06
CA SER A 12 -4.47 -9.78 -15.29
C SER A 12 -5.40 -9.01 -16.23
N LEU A 13 -6.69 -9.36 -16.25
CA LEU A 13 -7.74 -8.61 -16.96
C LEU A 13 -7.64 -7.10 -16.67
N PHE A 14 -7.12 -6.78 -15.48
CA PHE A 14 -6.82 -5.44 -15.07
C PHE A 14 -5.36 -5.04 -15.34
N THR A 15 -5.23 -3.84 -15.88
CA THR A 15 -3.95 -3.15 -16.05
C THR A 15 -3.65 -2.30 -14.81
N ALA A 16 -2.37 -1.96 -14.64
CA ALA A 16 -1.91 -1.00 -13.65
C ALA A 16 -1.49 0.28 -14.38
N VAL A 17 -2.10 1.40 -14.02
CA VAL A 17 -1.77 2.71 -14.59
C VAL A 17 -1.07 3.57 -13.54
N PRO A 18 -0.08 4.38 -13.92
CA PRO A 18 0.59 5.30 -13.00
C PRO A 18 -0.42 6.24 -12.31
N VAL A 19 -0.12 6.59 -11.05
CA VAL A 19 -0.79 7.68 -10.33
C VAL A 19 0.22 8.77 -9.99
N ASP A 20 -0.27 9.97 -9.73
CA ASP A 20 0.52 11.03 -9.13
C ASP A 20 0.72 10.71 -7.63
N THR A 21 1.85 10.11 -7.29
CA THR A 21 2.17 9.66 -5.94
C THR A 21 2.25 10.80 -4.92
N SER A 22 2.46 12.05 -5.36
CA SER A 22 2.47 13.21 -4.46
C SER A 22 1.12 13.47 -3.78
N LYS A 23 0.04 12.95 -4.37
CA LYS A 23 -1.32 13.04 -3.83
C LYS A 23 -1.63 11.95 -2.80
N PHE A 24 -0.71 11.03 -2.56
CA PHE A 24 -0.94 9.88 -1.70
C PHE A 24 -0.06 9.90 -0.45
N ILE A 25 -0.58 9.31 0.62
CA ILE A 25 0.19 8.96 1.80
C ILE A 25 -0.18 7.56 2.26
N LEU A 26 0.83 6.75 2.61
CA LEU A 26 0.67 5.46 3.25
C LEU A 26 0.86 5.65 4.75
N VAL A 27 -0.02 5.06 5.55
CA VAL A 27 -0.10 5.30 6.98
C VAL A 27 -0.21 3.98 7.73
N SER A 28 0.64 3.80 8.73
CA SER A 28 0.44 2.84 9.80
C SER A 28 -0.65 3.40 10.71
N ALA A 29 -1.88 2.93 10.53
CA ALA A 29 -3.04 3.39 11.27
C ALA A 29 -3.33 2.45 12.45
N PRO A 30 -3.34 2.96 13.70
CA PRO A 30 -3.67 2.14 14.86
C PRO A 30 -5.12 1.62 14.79
N ILE A 31 -5.32 0.41 15.31
CA ILE A 31 -6.62 -0.25 15.40
C ILE A 31 -6.97 -0.46 16.87
N GLY A 32 -8.22 -0.19 17.24
CA GLY A 32 -8.72 -0.46 18.58
C GLY A 32 -7.95 0.34 19.64
N ASN A 33 -7.29 -0.35 20.56
CA ASN A 33 -6.51 0.27 21.65
C ASN A 33 -5.08 0.69 21.24
N GLY A 34 -4.70 0.56 19.96
CA GLY A 34 -3.40 0.98 19.44
C GLY A 34 -2.30 -0.10 19.53
N GLU A 35 -2.59 -1.28 20.06
CA GLU A 35 -1.63 -2.41 20.08
C GLU A 35 -1.36 -2.99 18.69
N ARG A 36 -2.28 -2.79 17.75
CA ARG A 36 -2.18 -3.27 16.37
C ARG A 36 -2.32 -2.09 15.43
N SER A 37 -1.70 -2.22 14.26
CA SER A 37 -1.86 -1.26 13.17
C SER A 37 -2.25 -1.96 11.88
N GLN A 38 -2.86 -1.21 10.97
CA GLN A 38 -3.14 -1.61 9.59
C GLN A 38 -2.63 -0.55 8.62
N LEU A 39 -2.51 -0.93 7.36
CA LEU A 39 -2.25 0.01 6.29
C LEU A 39 -3.51 0.80 5.97
N ASN A 40 -3.41 2.11 6.07
CA ASN A 40 -4.32 3.02 5.41
C ASN A 40 -3.59 3.77 4.29
N ILE A 41 -4.26 3.99 3.16
CA ILE A 41 -3.78 4.87 2.09
C ILE A 41 -4.79 5.99 1.92
N TYR A 42 -4.34 7.24 1.95
CA TYR A 42 -5.17 8.41 1.70
C TYR A 42 -4.75 9.07 0.39
N GLU A 43 -5.73 9.57 -0.37
CA GLU A 43 -5.51 10.27 -1.64
C GLU A 43 -6.17 11.65 -1.61
N GLN A 44 -5.42 12.67 -1.99
CA GLN A 44 -5.90 14.03 -2.26
C GLN A 44 -6.44 14.13 -3.69
N ARG A 45 -7.76 14.25 -3.87
CA ARG A 45 -8.39 14.31 -5.20
C ARG A 45 -8.66 15.72 -5.71
N SER A 46 -8.85 16.67 -4.79
CA SER A 46 -9.09 18.07 -5.10
C SER A 46 -8.45 18.96 -4.03
N GLU A 47 -8.08 20.20 -4.36
CA GLU A 47 -7.42 21.11 -3.41
C GLU A 47 -8.39 21.84 -2.48
N LYS A 48 -9.69 21.51 -2.51
CA LYS A 48 -10.72 22.20 -1.70
C LYS A 48 -10.40 22.18 -0.21
N ARG A 49 -9.90 21.04 0.29
CA ARG A 49 -9.50 20.83 1.69
C ARG A 49 -8.42 19.76 1.76
N PRO A 50 -7.42 19.88 2.64
CA PRO A 50 -6.40 18.86 2.84
C PRO A 50 -7.03 17.58 3.44
N CYS A 51 -6.66 16.43 2.89
CA CYS A 51 -7.10 15.11 3.36
C CYS A 51 -6.28 14.60 4.55
N PHE A 52 -5.06 15.08 4.68
CA PHE A 52 -4.12 14.72 5.74
C PHE A 52 -3.14 15.87 5.99
N ALA A 53 -2.55 15.90 7.17
CA ALA A 53 -1.39 16.72 7.49
C ALA A 53 -0.26 15.83 8.03
N VAL A 54 0.99 16.25 7.83
CA VAL A 54 2.18 15.50 8.29
C VAL A 54 3.00 16.41 9.19
N SER A 55 3.47 15.86 10.31
CA SER A 55 4.37 16.57 11.23
C SER A 55 5.50 15.66 11.71
N GLY A 56 6.63 16.28 12.08
CA GLY A 56 7.83 15.54 12.45
C GLY A 56 8.49 14.82 11.27
N SER A 57 9.53 14.04 11.56
CA SER A 57 10.34 13.39 10.53
C SER A 57 10.81 11.97 10.88
N SER A 58 10.82 11.56 12.15
CA SER A 58 11.39 10.27 12.56
C SER A 58 10.80 9.74 13.90
N PRO A 59 9.71 8.95 13.87
CA PRO A 59 8.81 8.76 12.73
C PRO A 59 7.95 10.01 12.49
N ALA A 60 7.55 10.25 11.24
CA ALA A 60 6.61 11.32 10.93
C ALA A 60 5.18 10.90 11.29
N THR A 61 4.45 11.75 12.00
CA THR A 61 3.04 11.53 12.35
C THR A 61 2.12 12.10 11.27
N VAL A 62 0.95 11.48 11.10
CA VAL A 62 -0.06 11.85 10.10
C VAL A 62 -1.39 12.14 10.80
N ASP A 63 -1.91 13.33 10.62
CA ASP A 63 -3.27 13.67 11.04
C ASP A 63 -4.25 13.36 9.89
N PRO A 64 -5.19 12.40 10.05
CA PRO A 64 -6.18 12.05 9.03
C PRO A 64 -7.35 13.05 9.00
N LEU A 65 -7.07 14.27 8.51
CA LEU A 65 -8.03 15.38 8.42
C LEU A 65 -9.34 15.03 7.70
N LEU A 66 -9.30 14.10 6.74
CA LEU A 66 -10.47 13.59 6.02
C LEU A 66 -11.59 13.07 6.94
N SER A 67 -11.28 12.72 8.19
CA SER A 67 -12.27 12.29 9.20
C SER A 67 -13.09 13.45 9.80
N THR A 68 -12.69 14.70 9.54
CA THR A 68 -13.30 15.91 10.13
C THR A 68 -14.35 16.57 9.23
N PHE A 69 -14.63 15.98 8.05
CA PHE A 69 -15.59 16.53 7.08
C PHE A 69 -16.13 15.49 6.10
N ASP A 70 -17.18 15.85 5.35
CA ASP A 70 -17.61 15.05 4.20
C ASP A 70 -16.55 15.13 3.10
N PHE A 71 -15.73 14.08 3.04
CA PHE A 71 -14.63 14.00 2.09
C PHE A 71 -15.05 13.60 0.67
N THR A 72 -16.35 13.43 0.40
CA THR A 72 -16.87 13.01 -0.91
C THR A 72 -16.37 13.91 -2.03
N GLY A 73 -15.68 13.32 -3.01
CA GLY A 73 -15.07 14.04 -4.13
C GLY A 73 -13.82 14.85 -3.80
N ILE A 74 -13.41 14.92 -2.53
CA ILE A 74 -12.23 15.64 -2.06
C ILE A 74 -11.08 14.67 -1.76
N CYS A 75 -11.38 13.58 -1.06
CA CYS A 75 -10.41 12.55 -0.68
C CYS A 75 -10.88 11.16 -1.13
N ASN A 76 -9.94 10.23 -1.29
CA ASN A 76 -10.24 8.81 -1.14
C ASN A 76 -9.51 8.25 0.09
N ARG A 77 -10.08 7.19 0.64
CA ARG A 77 -9.50 6.41 1.73
C ARG A 77 -9.56 4.92 1.38
N TYR A 78 -8.42 4.24 1.49
CA TYR A 78 -8.26 2.81 1.24
C TYR A 78 -7.74 2.13 2.51
N ILE A 79 -8.47 1.14 3.04
CA ILE A 79 -8.21 0.57 4.38
C ILE A 79 -8.17 -0.96 4.42
N ASP A 80 -8.43 -1.62 3.28
CA ASP A 80 -8.54 -3.07 3.23
C ASP A 80 -8.24 -3.62 1.81
N GLY A 81 -8.36 -4.94 1.66
CA GLY A 81 -8.16 -5.64 0.40
C GLY A 81 -9.12 -5.27 -0.74
N ASN A 82 -10.20 -4.53 -0.47
CA ASN A 82 -11.06 -3.96 -1.51
C ASN A 82 -10.45 -2.67 -2.06
N GLY A 83 -9.81 -1.89 -1.20
CA GLY A 83 -9.15 -0.63 -1.56
C GLY A 83 -7.78 -0.82 -2.19
N TYR A 84 -7.01 -1.82 -1.76
CA TYR A 84 -5.65 -2.05 -2.26
C TYR A 84 -5.24 -3.52 -2.35
N SER A 85 -4.24 -3.82 -3.19
CA SER A 85 -3.57 -5.12 -3.21
C SER A 85 -2.11 -5.00 -3.65
N LEU A 86 -1.35 -6.09 -3.46
CA LEU A 86 0.01 -6.21 -3.99
C LEU A 86 -0.05 -6.55 -5.50
N ARG A 87 0.81 -5.89 -6.28
CA ARG A 87 1.09 -6.29 -7.67
C ARG A 87 2.58 -6.24 -7.96
N ILE A 88 3.11 -7.29 -8.55
CA ILE A 88 4.50 -7.36 -9.01
C ILE A 88 4.50 -7.66 -10.52
N GLY A 89 4.96 -6.70 -11.32
CA GLY A 89 4.91 -6.78 -12.79
C GLY A 89 3.50 -7.05 -13.31
N GLY A 90 3.36 -8.15 -14.04
CA GLY A 90 2.07 -8.61 -14.59
C GLY A 90 1.11 -9.23 -13.58
N ASP A 91 1.60 -9.63 -12.40
CA ASP A 91 0.87 -10.50 -11.48
C ASP A 91 0.15 -9.73 -10.38
N ASP A 92 -1.18 -9.78 -10.40
CA ASP A 92 -2.03 -9.33 -9.28
C ASP A 92 -1.98 -10.39 -8.17
N LEU A 93 -1.40 -10.02 -7.03
CA LEU A 93 -1.10 -10.91 -5.92
C LEU A 93 -2.11 -10.77 -4.76
N GLY A 94 -3.19 -9.99 -4.93
CA GLY A 94 -4.16 -9.72 -3.86
C GLY A 94 -4.86 -10.94 -3.25
N THR A 95 -4.86 -12.09 -3.93
CA THR A 95 -5.44 -13.36 -3.43
C THR A 95 -4.41 -14.30 -2.80
N ARG A 96 -3.11 -14.00 -2.96
CA ARG A 96 -1.98 -14.84 -2.54
C ARG A 96 -1.07 -14.18 -1.51
N TYR A 97 -1.13 -12.85 -1.41
CA TYR A 97 -0.36 -12.04 -0.47
C TYR A 97 -1.27 -11.09 0.29
N ARG A 98 -0.90 -10.83 1.55
CA ARG A 98 -1.55 -9.84 2.40
C ARG A 98 -0.54 -8.78 2.83
N LEU A 99 -0.93 -7.52 2.67
CA LEU A 99 -0.22 -6.38 3.24
C LEU A 99 -0.53 -6.32 4.75
N THR A 100 0.50 -6.41 5.57
CA THR A 100 0.42 -6.50 7.03
C THR A 100 1.38 -5.50 7.64
N VAL A 101 0.92 -4.76 8.65
CA VAL A 101 1.80 -3.89 9.44
C VAL A 101 2.33 -4.67 10.63
N VAL A 102 3.65 -4.63 10.84
CA VAL A 102 4.34 -5.29 11.94
C VAL A 102 5.10 -4.25 12.75
N ASN A 103 4.89 -4.25 14.07
CA ASN A 103 5.72 -3.50 15.00
C ASN A 103 6.91 -4.37 15.41
N THR A 104 8.13 -3.95 15.06
CA THR A 104 9.36 -4.68 15.39
C THR A 104 9.95 -4.29 16.76
N GLY A 105 9.31 -3.34 17.45
CA GLY A 105 9.81 -2.69 18.65
C GLY A 105 10.68 -1.48 18.35
N SER A 106 11.40 -1.48 17.23
CA SER A 106 12.20 -0.34 16.76
C SER A 106 11.55 0.42 15.60
N ASP A 107 10.70 -0.23 14.81
CA ASP A 107 10.04 0.38 13.65
C ASP A 107 8.61 -0.18 13.44
N MET A 108 7.82 0.51 12.62
CA MET A 108 6.63 -0.06 12.00
C MET A 108 6.97 -0.43 10.55
N GLU A 109 6.84 -1.70 10.21
CA GLU A 109 7.13 -2.24 8.88
C GLU A 109 5.85 -2.65 8.17
N LEU A 110 5.71 -2.26 6.90
CA LEU A 110 4.70 -2.78 6.00
C LEU A 110 5.28 -3.96 5.23
N LEU A 111 4.74 -5.15 5.49
CA LEU A 111 5.15 -6.39 4.85
C LEU A 111 4.09 -6.91 3.89
N ALA A 112 4.51 -7.44 2.76
CA ALA A 112 3.70 -8.33 1.93
C ALA A 112 4.03 -9.79 2.27
N ALA A 113 3.14 -10.46 3.00
CA ALA A 113 3.32 -11.85 3.43
C ALA A 113 2.42 -12.81 2.63
N PRO A 114 2.92 -13.98 2.22
CA PRO A 114 2.12 -14.96 1.50
C PRO A 114 1.03 -15.57 2.39
N THR A 115 -0.16 -15.79 1.84
CA THR A 115 -1.32 -16.32 2.57
C THR A 115 -1.63 -17.78 2.26
N ARG A 116 -1.23 -18.28 1.08
CA ARG A 116 -1.51 -19.65 0.63
C ARG A 116 -0.31 -20.58 0.74
N ASP A 117 0.84 -20.13 0.26
CA ASP A 117 2.08 -20.90 0.23
C ASP A 117 3.15 -20.16 1.04
N ARG A 118 3.40 -20.63 2.27
CA ARG A 118 4.35 -19.99 3.19
C ARG A 118 5.81 -20.22 2.82
N SER A 119 6.11 -21.03 1.81
CA SER A 119 7.48 -21.15 1.28
C SER A 119 7.87 -19.96 0.41
N GLN A 120 6.89 -19.17 -0.04
CA GLN A 120 7.13 -17.94 -0.78
C GLN A 120 7.76 -16.86 0.09
N PRO A 121 8.57 -15.95 -0.48
CA PRO A 121 9.21 -14.89 0.28
C PRO A 121 8.19 -13.89 0.85
N THR A 122 8.54 -13.28 1.98
CA THR A 122 7.89 -12.06 2.47
C THR A 122 8.69 -10.86 1.98
N PHE A 123 8.01 -9.78 1.58
CA PHE A 123 8.68 -8.57 1.09
C PHE A 123 8.46 -7.40 2.05
N LEU A 124 9.54 -6.69 2.38
CA LEU A 124 9.47 -5.36 3.00
C LEU A 124 9.06 -4.34 1.93
N ILE A 125 7.98 -3.62 2.20
CA ILE A 125 7.39 -2.64 1.29
C ILE A 125 7.73 -1.22 1.74
N ALA A 126 7.65 -0.96 3.04
CA ALA A 126 7.85 0.35 3.62
C ALA A 126 8.17 0.27 5.10
N SER A 127 8.78 1.31 5.62
CA SER A 127 9.11 1.50 7.03
C SER A 127 8.72 2.91 7.49
N THR A 128 8.45 3.12 8.79
CA THR A 128 8.12 4.45 9.33
C THR A 128 9.36 5.19 9.85
N GLY A 129 10.49 4.49 10.00
CA GLY A 129 11.73 5.04 10.55
C GLY A 129 11.69 5.21 12.07
N GLY A 130 10.83 4.45 12.74
CA GLY A 130 10.61 4.49 14.19
C GLY A 130 9.26 3.88 14.57
N ALA A 131 9.22 3.17 15.70
CA ALA A 131 7.99 2.58 16.23
C ALA A 131 7.10 3.62 16.92
N GLY A 132 5.80 3.35 16.98
CA GLY A 132 4.84 4.17 17.73
C GLY A 132 3.41 3.66 17.59
N SER A 133 2.52 4.22 18.40
CA SER A 133 1.09 3.88 18.43
C SER A 133 0.19 4.91 17.73
N ASP A 134 0.78 5.98 17.21
CA ASP A 134 0.06 7.02 16.45
C ASP A 134 -0.13 6.62 14.98
N PHE A 135 -0.81 7.47 14.23
CA PHE A 135 -0.85 7.37 12.77
C PHE A 135 0.52 7.77 12.20
N LEU A 136 1.32 6.79 11.77
CA LEU A 136 2.68 7.04 11.31
C LEU A 136 2.79 6.96 9.79
N LYS A 137 3.56 7.85 9.18
CA LYS A 137 3.81 7.85 7.72
C LYS A 137 4.77 6.73 7.35
N PHE A 138 4.36 5.88 6.42
CA PHE A 138 5.24 4.93 5.75
C PHE A 138 6.07 5.61 4.65
N ASN A 139 7.35 5.25 4.58
CA ASN A 139 8.24 5.57 3.47
C ASN A 139 8.49 4.29 2.68
N LEU A 140 8.14 4.32 1.40
CA LEU A 140 8.29 3.15 0.52
C LEU A 140 9.76 2.78 0.34
N GLU A 141 10.06 1.49 0.42
CA GLU A 141 11.38 0.96 0.09
C GLU A 141 11.67 1.17 -1.41
N PRO A 142 12.96 1.32 -1.80
CA PRO A 142 13.33 1.62 -3.18
C PRO A 142 12.74 0.65 -4.20
N GLY A 143 12.08 1.20 -5.22
CA GLY A 143 11.43 0.45 -6.31
C GLY A 143 9.95 0.14 -6.07
N TRP A 144 9.43 0.32 -4.86
CA TRP A 144 7.99 0.29 -4.63
C TRP A 144 7.33 1.63 -4.99
N THR A 145 6.12 1.56 -5.52
CA THR A 145 5.29 2.72 -5.85
C THR A 145 3.80 2.38 -5.72
N LEU A 146 2.93 3.35 -6.03
CA LEU A 146 1.51 3.12 -6.19
C LEU A 146 1.13 3.15 -7.66
N MET A 147 0.20 2.27 -8.04
CA MET A 147 -0.49 2.33 -9.32
C MET A 147 -1.98 2.17 -9.11
N ARG A 148 -2.79 2.54 -10.10
CA ARG A 148 -4.24 2.38 -10.05
C ARG A 148 -4.67 1.24 -10.97
N ARG A 149 -5.60 0.43 -10.50
CA ARG A 149 -6.23 -0.61 -11.33
C ARG A 149 -7.06 0.04 -12.44
N ALA A 150 -6.95 -0.48 -13.66
CA ALA A 150 -7.78 -0.06 -14.78
C ALA A 150 -8.31 -1.25 -15.58
N TYR A 151 -9.47 -1.06 -16.20
CA TYR A 151 -10.07 -1.99 -17.15
C TYR A 151 -10.27 -1.28 -18.50
N GLY A 152 -9.48 -1.65 -19.50
CA GLY A 152 -9.38 -0.88 -20.74
C GLY A 152 -8.97 0.57 -20.47
N LYS A 153 -9.81 1.53 -20.89
CA LYS A 153 -9.58 2.98 -20.70
C LYS A 153 -10.11 3.52 -19.36
N LYS A 154 -10.78 2.70 -18.56
CA LYS A 154 -11.44 3.13 -17.32
C LYS A 154 -10.57 2.84 -16.10
N THR A 155 -10.20 3.88 -15.37
CA THR A 155 -9.60 3.75 -14.04
C THR A 155 -10.64 3.30 -13.01
N LEU A 156 -10.23 2.42 -12.10
CA LEU A 156 -11.07 1.91 -11.01
C LEU A 156 -10.63 2.47 -9.66
N GLY A 157 -11.43 2.19 -8.63
CA GLY A 157 -11.16 2.65 -7.26
C GLY A 157 -10.03 1.89 -6.56
N HIS A 158 -9.45 0.85 -7.15
CA HIS A 158 -8.47 -0.01 -6.48
C HIS A 158 -7.03 0.47 -6.74
N ILE A 159 -6.21 0.44 -5.69
CA ILE A 159 -4.79 0.80 -5.72
C ILE A 159 -3.92 -0.45 -5.66
N TYR A 160 -2.88 -0.49 -6.48
CA TYR A 160 -1.81 -1.44 -6.36
C TYR A 160 -0.65 -0.84 -5.60
N VAL A 161 -0.22 -1.51 -4.53
CA VAL A 161 1.14 -1.40 -4.03
C VAL A 161 2.00 -2.19 -5.03
N PHE A 162 2.76 -1.46 -5.83
CA PHE A 162 3.30 -1.94 -7.08
C PHE A 162 4.83 -1.94 -7.11
N ARG A 163 5.38 -2.93 -7.80
CA ARG A 163 6.78 -3.00 -8.22
C ARG A 163 6.86 -3.69 -9.58
N ASP A 164 7.80 -3.30 -10.45
CA ASP A 164 7.92 -3.90 -11.79
C ASP A 164 8.39 -5.36 -11.76
N SER A 165 9.27 -5.71 -10.82
CA SER A 165 9.82 -7.06 -10.63
C SER A 165 10.01 -7.37 -9.16
N ALA A 166 10.04 -8.65 -8.78
CA ALA A 166 10.29 -9.02 -7.39
C ALA A 166 11.64 -8.45 -6.91
N PRO A 167 11.76 -7.99 -5.65
CA PRO A 167 13.05 -7.60 -5.09
C PRO A 167 14.08 -8.71 -5.27
N ALA A 168 15.33 -8.34 -5.60
CA ALA A 168 16.43 -9.29 -5.55
C ALA A 168 16.60 -9.77 -4.10
N GLN A 169 16.85 -11.07 -3.95
CA GLN A 169 17.01 -11.73 -2.66
C GLN A 169 18.42 -11.50 -2.10
#